data_AF-A0A3S4D182-F1
#
_entry.id   AF-A0A3S4D182-F1
#
_cell.length_a   1.000
_cell.length_b   1.000
_cell.length_c   1.000
_cell.angle_alpha   90.00
_cell.angle_beta   90.00
_cell.angle_gamma   90.00
#
_symmetry.space_group_name_H-M   'P 1'
#
loop_
_entity.id
_entity.type
_entity.pdbx_description
1 polymer ?
#
loop_
_entity_poly.entity_id
_entity_poly.type
_entity_poly.pdbx_seq_one_letter_code
_entity_poly.pdbx_strand_id
1 'polypeptide(L)'
;MASHIVNKAQEAAREDYGQAKRLLNEAARSRSYLYPIKGVAYFLSHPALWKPLRSKLVPYLTLYSGVLGSMLFFTYLPQLAVMAFVNGPLAVLTTALLILNESSTITSLISKSYLLQDALLDTFDGTLVARDATDIVAEGRELNARGDSIQRLGKAIKKPFSRLSVNELVRYVMYLPLNFVPVVGTVAFILLQGQSPHSGLQTHDVRLTSDSSLSW
;
A
#
# COMPACT_ATOMS: atom_id res chain seq x y z
N MET A 1 -23.85 -5.95 -22.79
CA MET A 1 -22.43 -5.56 -22.60
C MET A 1 -22.07 -5.43 -21.12
N ALA A 2 -22.87 -4.76 -20.28
CA ALA A 2 -22.60 -4.59 -18.84
C ALA A 2 -22.60 -5.90 -18.02
N SER A 3 -23.48 -6.86 -18.33
CA SER A 3 -23.55 -8.16 -17.63
C SER A 3 -22.29 -9.01 -17.76
N HIS A 4 -21.60 -8.93 -18.90
CA HIS A 4 -20.37 -9.69 -19.15
C HIS A 4 -19.15 -9.15 -18.39
N ILE A 5 -19.15 -7.85 -18.05
CA ILE A 5 -18.10 -7.20 -17.26
C ILE A 5 -18.30 -7.55 -15.77
N VAL A 6 -19.55 -7.52 -15.29
CA VAL A 6 -19.90 -7.91 -13.92
C VAL A 6 -19.57 -9.38 -13.65
N ASN A 7 -19.88 -10.28 -14.59
CA ASN A 7 -19.56 -11.70 -14.45
C ASN A 7 -18.04 -11.96 -14.42
N LYS A 8 -17.25 -11.31 -15.31
CA LYS A 8 -15.78 -11.42 -15.28
C LYS A 8 -15.16 -10.86 -14.01
N ALA A 9 -15.68 -9.74 -13.49
CA ALA A 9 -15.22 -9.17 -12.23
C ALA A 9 -15.53 -10.08 -11.04
N GLN A 10 -16.71 -10.73 -11.05
CA GLN A 10 -17.11 -11.67 -10.00
C GLN A 10 -16.32 -12.98 -10.05
N GLU A 11 -15.96 -13.44 -11.24
CA GLU A 11 -15.14 -14.63 -11.46
C GLU A 11 -13.69 -14.40 -11.01
N ALA A 12 -13.07 -13.28 -11.44
CA ALA A 12 -11.74 -12.87 -10.98
C ALA A 12 -11.69 -12.70 -9.44
N ALA A 13 -12.71 -12.08 -8.85
CA ALA A 13 -12.78 -11.91 -7.39
C ALA A 13 -12.89 -13.24 -6.64
N ARG A 14 -13.57 -14.25 -7.22
CA ARG A 14 -13.68 -15.60 -6.62
C ARG A 14 -12.38 -16.39 -6.76
N GLU A 15 -11.70 -16.27 -7.90
CA GLU A 15 -10.39 -16.87 -8.14
C GLU A 15 -9.34 -16.30 -7.18
N ASP A 16 -9.27 -14.98 -7.05
CA ASP A 16 -8.35 -14.28 -6.14
C ASP A 16 -8.59 -14.69 -4.68
N TYR A 17 -9.86 -14.78 -4.26
CA TYR A 17 -10.21 -15.22 -2.91
C TYR A 17 -9.81 -16.69 -2.66
N GLY A 18 -10.04 -17.57 -3.64
CA GLY A 18 -9.64 -18.97 -3.57
C GLY A 18 -8.13 -19.14 -3.49
N GLN A 19 -7.38 -18.38 -4.29
CA GLN A 19 -5.92 -18.37 -4.31
C GLN A 19 -5.35 -17.80 -3.00
N ALA A 20 -5.89 -16.69 -2.52
CA ALA A 20 -5.51 -16.10 -1.23
C ALA A 20 -5.74 -17.09 -0.08
N LYS A 21 -6.89 -17.79 -0.05
CA LYS A 21 -7.17 -18.80 0.98
C LYS A 21 -6.20 -19.97 0.95
N ARG A 22 -5.80 -20.43 -0.24
CA ARG A 22 -4.78 -21.48 -0.40
C ARG A 22 -3.42 -21.02 0.10
N LEU A 23 -2.98 -19.83 -0.33
CA LEU A 23 -1.71 -19.23 0.11
C LEU A 23 -1.67 -19.00 1.62
N LEU A 24 -2.77 -18.53 2.23
CA LEU A 24 -2.86 -18.33 3.67
C LEU A 24 -2.81 -19.65 4.44
N ASN A 25 -3.48 -20.69 3.96
CA ASN A 25 -3.47 -22.01 4.59
C ASN A 25 -2.07 -22.66 4.49
N GLU A 26 -1.43 -22.51 3.34
CA GLU A 26 -0.06 -22.98 3.11
C GLU A 26 0.96 -22.16 3.92
N ALA A 27 0.75 -20.85 4.07
CA ALA A 27 1.57 -19.98 4.90
C ALA A 27 1.47 -20.31 6.41
N ALA A 28 0.25 -20.59 6.88
CA ALA A 28 0.00 -21.04 8.24
C ALA A 28 0.69 -22.39 8.51
N ARG A 29 0.59 -23.34 7.55
CA ARG A 29 1.18 -24.68 7.67
C ARG A 29 2.70 -24.68 7.57
N SER A 30 3.27 -23.83 6.71
CA SER A 30 4.72 -23.68 6.50
C SER A 30 5.42 -22.80 7.54
N ARG A 31 4.67 -22.21 8.48
CA ARG A 31 5.16 -21.18 9.42
C ARG A 31 5.87 -20.02 8.71
N SER A 32 5.47 -19.73 7.47
CA SER A 32 6.10 -18.67 6.68
C SER A 32 5.84 -17.27 7.25
N TYR A 33 4.82 -17.12 8.10
CA TYR A 33 4.55 -15.89 8.86
C TYR A 33 5.70 -15.47 9.80
N LEU A 34 6.63 -16.37 10.16
CA LEU A 34 7.81 -16.03 10.97
C LEU A 34 8.94 -15.38 10.15
N TYR A 35 8.87 -15.43 8.82
CA TYR A 35 9.96 -14.95 7.96
C TYR A 35 10.23 -13.45 8.04
N PRO A 36 9.25 -12.54 8.17
CA PRO A 36 9.54 -11.12 8.34
C PRO A 36 10.41 -10.85 9.57
N ILE A 37 10.10 -11.50 10.70
CA ILE A 37 10.87 -11.35 11.94
C ILE A 37 12.27 -11.95 11.79
N LYS A 38 12.38 -13.15 11.21
CA LYS A 38 13.68 -13.78 10.91
C LYS A 38 14.50 -12.94 9.94
N GLY A 39 13.85 -12.28 8.97
CA GLY A 39 14.45 -11.37 8.02
C GLY A 39 15.04 -10.14 8.70
N VAL A 40 14.31 -9.52 9.64
CA VAL A 40 14.83 -8.41 10.44
C VAL A 40 16.03 -8.85 11.29
N ALA A 41 15.93 -9.98 12.00
CA ALA A 41 17.04 -10.50 12.79
C ALA A 41 18.28 -10.83 11.92
N TYR A 42 18.06 -11.42 10.75
CA TYR A 42 19.11 -11.72 9.79
C TYR A 42 19.76 -10.43 9.23
N PHE A 43 18.94 -9.47 8.83
CA PHE A 43 19.42 -8.17 8.37
C PHE A 43 20.26 -7.47 9.45
N LEU A 44 19.80 -7.47 10.70
CA LEU A 44 20.53 -6.83 11.81
C LEU A 44 21.87 -7.50 12.12
N SER A 45 21.99 -8.82 11.91
CA SER A 45 23.24 -9.57 12.13
C SER A 45 24.24 -9.49 10.97
N HIS A 46 23.82 -8.99 9.80
CA HIS A 46 24.66 -8.93 8.59
C HIS A 46 24.94 -7.49 8.17
N PRO A 47 26.03 -6.86 8.66
CA PRO A 47 26.33 -5.44 8.42
C PRO A 47 26.60 -5.11 6.95
N ALA A 48 26.99 -6.11 6.16
CA ALA A 48 27.12 -6.01 4.70
C ALA A 48 25.86 -5.42 4.05
N LEU A 49 24.69 -5.89 4.48
CA LEU A 49 23.38 -5.55 3.92
C LEU A 49 22.94 -4.12 4.23
N TRP A 50 23.59 -3.46 5.18
CA TRP A 50 23.25 -2.09 5.59
C TRP A 50 23.83 -1.04 4.66
N LYS A 51 24.84 -1.39 3.84
CA LYS A 51 25.54 -0.45 2.94
C LYS A 51 24.58 0.29 2.00
N PRO A 52 23.65 -0.37 1.28
CA PRO A 52 22.74 0.32 0.38
C PRO A 52 21.82 1.31 1.12
N LEU A 53 21.25 0.90 2.25
CA LEU A 53 20.36 1.74 3.04
C LEU A 53 21.08 2.92 3.72
N ARG A 54 22.28 2.70 4.26
CA ARG A 54 23.11 3.76 4.85
C ARG A 54 23.53 4.81 3.82
N SER A 55 23.83 4.41 2.58
CA SER A 55 24.17 5.36 1.51
C SER A 55 23.04 6.35 1.19
N LYS A 56 21.81 5.98 1.53
CA LYS A 56 20.60 6.78 1.30
C LYS A 56 20.17 7.61 2.51
N LEU A 57 20.81 7.45 3.67
CA LEU A 57 20.42 8.14 4.90
C LEU A 57 20.59 9.66 4.79
N VAL A 58 21.73 10.14 4.29
CA VAL A 58 21.99 11.58 4.12
C VAL A 58 21.02 12.20 3.10
N PRO A 59 20.82 11.63 1.89
CA PRO A 59 19.78 12.08 0.98
C PRO A 59 18.38 12.09 1.59
N TYR A 60 18.02 11.07 2.39
CA TYR A 60 16.72 10.97 3.03
C TYR A 60 16.52 12.09 4.07
N LEU A 61 17.50 12.34 4.93
CA LEU A 61 17.45 13.41 5.93
C LEU A 61 17.39 14.80 5.27
N THR A 62 18.11 14.98 4.16
CA THR A 62 18.06 16.21 3.37
C THR A 62 16.67 16.43 2.78
N LEU A 63 16.06 15.38 2.21
CA LEU A 63 14.69 15.45 1.72
C LEU A 63 13.69 15.74 2.85
N TYR A 64 13.80 15.03 3.96
CA TYR A 64 12.89 15.20 5.11
C TYR A 64 12.95 16.62 5.68
N SER A 65 14.16 17.14 5.90
CA SER A 65 14.36 18.51 6.40
C SER A 65 13.88 19.56 5.41
N GLY A 66 14.10 19.37 4.11
CA GLY A 66 13.59 20.27 3.07
C GLY A 66 12.06 20.31 3.02
N VAL A 67 11.41 19.14 3.04
CA VAL A 67 9.95 19.04 3.06
C VAL A 67 9.39 19.66 4.33
N LEU A 68 9.90 19.25 5.51
CA LEU A 68 9.44 19.76 6.80
C LEU A 68 9.63 21.28 6.93
N GLY A 69 10.79 21.79 6.52
CA GLY A 69 11.08 23.22 6.54
C GLY A 69 10.13 24.01 5.64
N SER A 70 9.85 23.49 4.43
CA SER A 70 8.89 24.13 3.52
C SER A 70 7.46 24.12 4.09
N MET A 71 7.01 22.99 4.66
CA MET A 71 5.68 22.90 5.27
C MET A 71 5.56 23.84 6.47
N LEU A 72 6.55 23.86 7.37
CA LEU A 72 6.55 24.79 8.49
C LEU A 72 6.51 26.25 8.02
N PHE A 73 7.26 26.62 6.97
CA PHE A 73 7.24 27.98 6.45
C PHE A 73 5.89 28.38 5.87
N PHE A 74 5.25 27.51 5.07
CA PHE A 74 4.02 27.84 4.36
C PHE A 74 2.73 27.57 5.15
N THR A 75 2.68 26.52 5.96
CA THR A 75 1.45 26.05 6.59
C THR A 75 1.37 26.31 8.08
N TYR A 76 2.49 26.51 8.80
CA TYR A 76 2.45 26.63 10.26
C TYR A 76 1.57 27.78 10.76
N LEU A 77 1.80 29.01 10.28
CA LEU A 77 1.02 30.17 10.73
C LEU A 77 -0.46 30.08 10.32
N PRO A 78 -0.81 29.78 9.06
CA PRO A 78 -2.21 29.60 8.67
C PRO A 78 -2.92 28.47 9.43
N GLN A 79 -2.27 27.31 9.59
CA GLN A 79 -2.83 26.13 10.24
C GLN A 79 -2.95 26.33 11.74
N LEU A 80 -1.97 27.00 12.37
CA LEU A 80 -2.04 27.41 13.77
C LEU A 80 -3.19 28.38 14.01
N ALA A 81 -3.44 29.35 13.12
CA ALA A 81 -4.54 30.30 13.27
C ALA A 81 -5.90 29.58 13.31
N VAL A 82 -6.12 28.63 12.39
CA VAL A 82 -7.33 27.80 12.38
C VAL A 82 -7.41 26.91 13.62
N MET A 83 -6.30 26.26 14.00
CA MET A 83 -6.29 25.32 15.11
C MET A 83 -6.41 26.02 16.47
N ALA A 84 -5.88 27.24 16.61
CA ALA A 84 -5.99 28.06 17.82
C ALA A 84 -7.43 28.50 18.08
N PHE A 85 -8.19 28.75 17.02
CA PHE A 85 -9.62 29.04 17.13
C PHE A 85 -10.43 27.84 17.64
N VAL A 86 -10.10 26.62 17.20
CA VAL A 86 -10.86 25.40 17.55
C VAL A 86 -10.39 24.78 18.88
N ASN A 87 -9.07 24.70 19.10
CA ASN A 87 -8.46 23.92 20.18
C ASN A 87 -7.77 24.78 21.25
N GLY A 88 -7.78 26.11 21.12
CA GLY A 88 -7.20 27.02 22.11
C GLY A 88 -5.69 26.86 22.28
N PRO A 89 -5.13 27.02 23.50
CA PRO A 89 -3.68 27.04 23.74
C PRO A 89 -2.93 25.77 23.33
N LEU A 90 -3.60 24.61 23.32
CA LEU A 90 -3.00 23.33 22.90
C LEU A 90 -2.74 23.25 21.39
N ALA A 91 -3.29 24.20 20.61
CA ALA A 91 -3.13 24.28 19.16
C ALA A 91 -1.67 24.33 18.70
N VAL A 92 -0.78 24.94 19.49
CA VAL A 92 0.65 25.04 19.15
C VAL A 92 1.27 23.65 18.99
N LEU A 93 0.97 22.75 19.93
CA LEU A 93 1.52 21.39 19.94
C LEU A 93 0.81 20.50 18.93
N THR A 94 -0.53 20.61 18.81
CA THR A 94 -1.29 19.78 17.86
C THR A 94 -0.99 20.15 16.41
N THR A 95 -0.84 21.44 16.08
CA THR A 95 -0.43 21.90 14.75
C THR A 95 0.99 21.44 14.41
N ALA A 96 1.93 21.50 15.34
CA ALA A 96 3.29 21.02 15.11
C ALA A 96 3.31 19.51 14.81
N LEU A 97 2.56 18.70 15.57
CA LEU A 97 2.43 17.26 15.34
C LEU A 97 1.77 16.94 14.00
N LEU A 98 0.75 17.71 13.61
CA LEU A 98 0.03 17.52 12.36
C LEU A 98 0.94 17.79 11.15
N ILE A 99 1.66 18.91 11.16
CA ILE A 99 2.62 19.25 10.10
C ILE A 99 3.74 18.20 10.01
N LEU A 100 4.21 17.68 11.16
CA LEU A 100 5.20 16.61 11.19
C LEU A 100 4.67 15.33 10.51
N ASN A 101 3.40 14.98 10.74
CA ASN A 101 2.75 13.83 10.13
C ASN A 101 2.55 14.01 8.61
N GLU A 102 2.07 15.18 8.19
CA GLU A 102 1.90 15.55 6.78
C GLU A 102 3.25 15.50 6.04
N SER A 103 4.28 16.13 6.62
CA SER A 103 5.64 16.14 6.08
C SER A 103 6.25 14.74 6.00
N SER A 104 6.00 13.89 7.00
CA SER A 104 6.43 12.49 7.01
C SER A 104 5.76 11.69 5.91
N THR A 105 4.46 11.89 5.69
CA THR A 105 3.70 11.23 4.63
C THR A 105 4.24 11.59 3.24
N ILE A 106 4.44 12.90 2.99
CA ILE A 106 5.01 13.39 1.72
C ILE A 106 6.42 12.84 1.53
N THR A 107 7.27 12.95 2.54
CA THR A 107 8.66 12.45 2.46
C THR A 107 8.70 10.94 2.24
N SER A 108 7.84 10.17 2.91
CA SER A 108 7.74 8.71 2.76
C SER A 108 7.37 8.32 1.33
N LEU A 109 6.40 9.01 0.72
CA LEU A 109 6.00 8.77 -0.66
C LEU A 109 7.15 9.05 -1.64
N ILE A 110 7.78 10.23 -1.52
CA ILE A 110 8.87 10.63 -2.41
C ILE A 110 10.09 9.72 -2.22
N SER A 111 10.49 9.48 -0.98
CA SER A 111 11.68 8.69 -0.66
C SER A 111 11.53 7.24 -1.10
N LYS A 112 10.38 6.60 -0.88
CA LYS A 112 10.14 5.21 -1.31
C LYS A 112 10.18 5.07 -2.83
N SER A 113 9.61 6.03 -3.55
CA SER A 113 9.55 5.99 -5.02
C SER A 113 10.92 6.23 -5.67
N TYR A 114 11.66 7.24 -5.19
CA TYR A 114 12.82 7.75 -5.91
C TYR A 114 14.17 7.45 -5.25
N LEU A 115 14.20 7.34 -3.92
CA LEU A 115 15.45 7.37 -3.16
C LEU A 115 15.83 5.98 -2.61
N LEU A 116 14.86 5.31 -2.00
CA LEU A 116 15.01 4.03 -1.32
C LEU A 116 14.77 2.82 -2.22
N GLN A 117 14.11 2.99 -3.36
CA GLN A 117 13.77 1.90 -4.28
C GLN A 117 14.98 1.03 -4.63
N ASP A 118 16.05 1.66 -5.15
CA ASP A 118 17.26 0.94 -5.54
C ASP A 118 17.95 0.31 -4.32
N ALA A 119 17.98 1.01 -3.18
CA ALA A 119 18.60 0.49 -1.96
C ALA A 119 17.84 -0.71 -1.37
N LEU A 120 16.51 -0.70 -1.42
CA LEU A 120 15.67 -1.82 -0.97
C LEU A 120 15.86 -3.04 -1.89
N LEU A 121 15.95 -2.81 -3.19
CA LEU A 121 16.24 -3.84 -4.18
C LEU A 121 17.64 -4.43 -3.96
N ASP A 122 18.66 -3.59 -3.78
CA ASP A 122 20.03 -4.03 -3.51
C ASP A 122 20.12 -4.82 -2.19
N THR A 123 19.39 -4.41 -1.15
CA THR A 123 19.31 -5.16 0.10
C THR A 123 18.60 -6.50 -0.09
N PHE A 124 17.52 -6.55 -0.88
CA PHE A 124 16.81 -7.80 -1.19
C PHE A 124 17.69 -8.77 -1.99
N ASP A 125 18.24 -8.34 -3.12
CA ASP A 125 19.13 -9.16 -3.93
C ASP A 125 20.35 -9.60 -3.12
N GLY A 126 20.91 -8.69 -2.30
CA GLY A 126 22.01 -8.98 -1.40
C GLY A 126 21.70 -10.06 -0.37
N THR A 127 20.47 -10.10 0.15
CA THR A 127 20.04 -11.19 1.05
C THR A 127 19.95 -12.53 0.33
N LEU A 128 19.51 -12.55 -0.92
CA LEU A 128 19.45 -13.77 -1.73
C LEU A 128 20.86 -14.29 -2.04
N VAL A 129 21.77 -13.40 -2.43
CA VAL A 129 23.19 -13.73 -2.65
C VAL A 129 23.84 -14.25 -1.36
N ALA A 130 23.55 -13.64 -0.21
CA ALA A 130 24.08 -14.08 1.10
C ALA A 130 23.50 -15.42 1.58
N ARG A 131 22.43 -15.91 0.93
CA ARG A 131 21.77 -17.19 1.19
C ARG A 131 22.00 -18.23 0.09
N ASP A 132 23.02 -18.01 -0.74
CA ASP A 132 23.40 -18.88 -1.87
C ASP A 132 22.30 -19.04 -2.93
N ALA A 133 21.31 -18.14 -2.96
CA ALA A 133 20.26 -18.08 -3.98
C ALA A 133 20.68 -17.19 -5.16
N THR A 134 21.92 -17.34 -5.64
CA THR A 134 22.50 -16.49 -6.69
C THR A 134 21.84 -16.68 -8.05
N ASP A 135 21.34 -17.88 -8.34
CA ASP A 135 20.73 -18.20 -9.64
C ASP A 135 19.47 -17.36 -9.88
N ILE A 136 18.68 -17.10 -8.83
CA ILE A 136 17.47 -16.27 -8.89
C ILE A 136 17.83 -14.80 -9.17
N VAL A 137 18.94 -14.31 -8.60
CA VAL A 137 19.39 -12.92 -8.80
C VAL A 137 20.01 -12.74 -10.19
N ALA A 138 20.71 -13.75 -10.70
CA ALA A 138 21.34 -13.73 -12.01
C ALA A 138 20.34 -13.54 -13.17
N GLU A 139 19.09 -13.97 -13.00
CA GLU A 139 18.01 -13.73 -13.98
C GLU A 139 17.65 -12.25 -14.16
N GLY A 140 17.81 -11.44 -13.10
CA GLY A 140 17.38 -10.04 -13.07
C GLY A 140 18.52 -9.02 -13.08
N ARG A 141 19.76 -9.47 -12.87
CA ARG A 141 20.92 -8.61 -12.57
C ARG A 141 22.25 -9.30 -12.86
N GLU A 142 23.23 -8.52 -13.30
CA GLU A 142 24.60 -9.03 -13.47
C GLU A 142 25.26 -9.29 -12.10
N LEU A 143 26.00 -10.39 -12.00
CA LEU A 143 26.73 -10.76 -10.78
C LEU A 143 28.24 -10.74 -11.01
N ASN A 144 28.95 -10.10 -10.09
CA ASN A 144 30.42 -10.13 -10.06
C ASN A 144 30.93 -11.35 -9.27
N ALA A 145 32.07 -11.89 -9.71
CA ALA A 145 32.68 -13.07 -9.09
C ALA A 145 33.36 -12.81 -7.73
N ARG A 146 33.59 -11.54 -7.36
CA ARG A 146 34.41 -11.17 -6.19
C ARG A 146 33.74 -10.10 -5.33
N GLY A 147 33.88 -10.24 -4.01
CA GLY A 147 33.42 -9.27 -3.03
C GLY A 147 32.35 -9.82 -2.07
N ASP A 148 31.94 -8.97 -1.13
CA ASP A 148 30.84 -9.20 -0.20
C ASP A 148 29.48 -9.29 -0.93
N SER A 149 28.42 -9.80 -0.30
CA SER A 149 27.12 -10.06 -0.93
C SER A 149 26.54 -8.86 -1.68
N ILE A 150 26.75 -7.64 -1.16
CA ILE A 150 26.38 -6.39 -1.82
C ILE A 150 27.34 -5.97 -2.94
N GLN A 151 28.63 -6.26 -2.83
CA GLN A 151 29.63 -5.91 -3.85
C GLN A 151 29.53 -6.81 -5.09
N ARG A 152 29.04 -8.03 -4.89
CA ARG A 152 28.74 -8.97 -5.98
C ARG A 152 27.56 -8.52 -6.84
N LEU A 153 26.73 -7.59 -6.37
CA LEU A 153 25.63 -7.03 -7.15
C LEU A 153 26.15 -6.06 -8.21
N GLY A 154 25.99 -6.42 -9.49
CA GLY A 154 26.28 -5.57 -10.64
C GLY A 154 25.12 -4.64 -10.97
N LYS A 155 24.95 -4.31 -12.26
CA LYS A 155 23.86 -3.43 -12.70
C LYS A 155 22.53 -4.18 -12.74
N ALA A 156 21.52 -3.66 -12.04
CA ALA A 156 20.16 -4.21 -12.11
C ALA A 156 19.59 -4.00 -13.52
N ILE A 157 19.26 -5.10 -14.21
CA ILE A 157 18.69 -5.08 -15.57
C ILE A 157 17.18 -4.86 -15.48
N LYS A 158 16.53 -5.40 -14.44
CA LYS A 158 15.10 -5.28 -14.19
C LYS A 158 14.83 -4.49 -12.90
N LYS A 159 14.00 -3.45 -12.98
CA LYS A 159 13.50 -2.73 -11.80
C LYS A 159 12.05 -3.14 -11.54
N PRO A 160 11.80 -4.18 -10.70
CA PRO A 160 10.46 -4.66 -10.38
C PRO A 160 9.61 -3.62 -9.63
N PHE A 161 10.27 -2.69 -8.93
CA PHE A 161 9.60 -1.55 -8.35
C PHE A 161 9.44 -0.48 -9.44
N SER A 162 8.20 -0.17 -9.82
CA SER A 162 7.91 1.01 -10.64
C SER A 162 8.12 2.26 -9.81
N ARG A 163 8.72 3.29 -10.40
CA ARG A 163 8.72 4.63 -9.80
C ARG A 163 7.28 5.12 -9.83
N LEU A 164 6.75 5.59 -8.71
CA LEU A 164 5.49 6.34 -8.72
C LEU A 164 5.68 7.49 -9.70
N SER A 165 4.85 7.53 -10.74
CA SER A 165 4.94 8.64 -11.69
C SER A 165 4.47 9.93 -11.00
N VAL A 166 5.02 11.07 -11.38
CA VAL A 166 4.54 12.37 -10.86
C VAL A 166 3.03 12.51 -11.07
N ASN A 167 2.50 11.93 -12.14
CA ASN A 167 1.07 11.89 -12.42
C ASN A 167 0.29 11.03 -11.42
N GLU A 168 0.83 9.90 -10.96
CA GLU A 168 0.24 9.09 -9.88
C GLU A 168 0.31 9.79 -8.52
N LEU A 169 1.40 10.51 -8.24
CA LEU A 169 1.51 11.34 -7.04
C LEU A 169 0.48 12.47 -7.05
N VAL A 170 0.36 13.20 -8.17
CA VAL A 170 -0.65 14.25 -8.35
C VAL A 170 -2.05 13.68 -8.25
N ARG A 171 -2.31 12.52 -8.86
CA ARG A 171 -3.59 11.83 -8.80
C ARG A 171 -3.90 11.34 -7.38
N TYR A 172 -2.91 10.84 -6.64
CA TYR A 172 -3.04 10.46 -5.23
C TYR A 172 -3.35 11.68 -4.36
N VAL A 173 -2.60 12.77 -4.51
CA VAL A 173 -2.85 14.04 -3.80
C VAL A 173 -4.20 14.64 -4.18
N MET A 174 -4.68 14.47 -5.41
CA MET A 174 -5.99 14.93 -5.87
C MET A 174 -7.14 14.05 -5.33
N TYR A 175 -6.93 12.74 -5.19
CA TYR A 175 -7.91 11.81 -4.62
C TYR A 175 -7.86 11.70 -3.09
N LEU A 176 -6.81 12.19 -2.45
CA LEU A 176 -6.69 12.22 -0.99
C LEU A 176 -7.80 13.10 -0.37
N PRO A 177 -8.06 14.34 -0.84
CA PRO A 177 -9.23 15.12 -0.45
C PRO A 177 -10.55 14.42 -0.77
N LEU A 178 -10.61 13.68 -1.88
CA LEU A 178 -11.83 12.98 -2.30
C LEU A 178 -12.22 11.84 -1.33
N ASN A 179 -11.27 11.28 -0.58
CA ASN A 179 -11.53 10.34 0.52
C ASN A 179 -11.89 11.02 1.85
N PHE A 180 -11.56 12.30 2.02
CA PHE A 180 -11.97 13.12 3.17
C PHE A 180 -13.40 13.66 3.03
N VAL A 181 -14.12 13.28 1.98
CA VAL A 181 -15.53 13.62 1.80
C VAL A 181 -16.39 12.48 2.36
N PRO A 182 -16.84 12.54 3.64
CA PRO A 182 -17.86 11.63 4.14
C PRO A 182 -19.16 11.72 3.33
N VAL A 183 -19.37 12.79 2.55
CA VAL A 183 -20.55 12.99 1.71
C VAL A 183 -20.71 11.94 0.62
N VAL A 184 -19.65 11.47 -0.05
CA VAL A 184 -19.82 10.41 -1.07
C VAL A 184 -20.15 9.07 -0.42
N GLY A 185 -19.54 8.78 0.74
CA GLY A 185 -19.88 7.59 1.53
C GLY A 185 -21.33 7.62 2.02
N THR A 186 -21.79 8.75 2.55
CA THR A 186 -23.17 8.90 3.05
C THR A 186 -24.19 9.00 1.92
N VAL A 187 -23.90 9.70 0.81
CA VAL A 187 -24.79 9.78 -0.36
C VAL A 187 -24.86 8.44 -1.10
N ALA A 188 -23.74 7.73 -1.28
CA ALA A 188 -23.76 6.38 -1.84
C ALA A 188 -24.47 5.40 -0.90
N PHE A 189 -24.29 5.52 0.43
CA PHE A 189 -25.04 4.73 1.41
C PHE A 189 -26.55 5.03 1.35
N ILE A 190 -26.95 6.30 1.26
CA ILE A 190 -28.37 6.69 1.11
C ILE A 190 -28.94 6.25 -0.25
N LEU A 191 -28.15 6.31 -1.33
CA LEU A 191 -28.59 5.86 -2.67
C LEU A 191 -28.65 4.33 -2.81
N LEU A 192 -27.74 3.61 -2.14
CA LEU A 192 -27.73 2.14 -2.10
C LEU A 192 -28.77 1.60 -1.10
N GLN A 193 -29.02 2.30 0.00
CA GLN A 193 -30.01 1.93 1.00
C GLN A 193 -31.42 2.43 0.64
N GLY A 194 -31.54 3.47 -0.18
CA GLY A 194 -32.78 3.96 -0.78
C GLY A 194 -33.35 3.08 -1.90
N GLN A 195 -32.63 2.03 -2.30
CA GLN A 195 -33.13 0.98 -3.21
C GLN A 195 -33.61 -0.28 -2.49
N SER A 196 -33.84 -0.25 -1.17
CA SER A 196 -34.61 -1.30 -0.50
C SER A 196 -36.09 -0.91 -0.50
N PRO A 197 -36.95 -1.48 -1.35
CA PRO A 197 -38.37 -1.20 -1.34
C PRO A 197 -38.97 -1.95 -0.14
N HIS A 198 -39.21 -1.25 0.95
CA HIS A 198 -40.16 -1.68 1.98
C HIS A 198 -41.41 -0.81 1.88
N SER A 199 -42.35 -1.22 1.04
CA SER A 199 -43.78 -1.00 1.26
C SER A 199 -44.58 -1.74 0.20
N GLY A 200 -45.10 -2.90 0.59
CA GLY A 200 -46.05 -3.71 -0.15
C GLY A 200 -46.62 -4.76 0.78
N LEU A 201 -47.31 -4.30 1.83
CA LEU A 201 -48.10 -5.14 2.72
C LEU A 201 -49.13 -5.94 1.90
N GLN A 202 -49.16 -7.24 2.18
CA GLN A 202 -50.25 -8.20 2.06
C GLN A 202 -51.61 -7.68 1.55
N THR A 203 -52.20 -8.35 0.55
CA THR A 203 -53.33 -9.28 0.77
C THR A 203 -53.86 -9.90 -0.53
N HIS A 204 -54.25 -11.19 -0.41
CA HIS A 204 -55.10 -12.03 -1.29
C HIS A 204 -54.57 -12.31 -2.71
N ASP A 205 -54.55 -13.56 -3.20
CA ASP A 205 -55.62 -14.55 -3.14
C ASP A 205 -55.07 -16.00 -3.22
N VAL A 206 -55.76 -16.93 -2.55
CA VAL A 206 -55.53 -18.37 -2.57
C VAL A 206 -56.63 -19.00 -3.40
N ARG A 207 -56.29 -19.62 -4.55
CA ARG A 207 -57.09 -20.68 -5.20
C ARG A 207 -56.22 -21.42 -6.20
N LEU A 208 -55.65 -22.58 -5.85
CA LEU A 208 -56.22 -23.94 -5.80
C LEU A 208 -56.36 -24.62 -7.18
N THR A 209 -55.65 -25.75 -7.27
CA THR A 209 -55.79 -26.93 -8.17
C THR A 209 -55.51 -26.67 -9.66
N SER A 210 -54.88 -27.54 -10.45
CA SER A 210 -54.91 -29.00 -10.58
C SER A 210 -53.73 -29.34 -11.53
N ASP A 211 -52.76 -30.16 -11.13
CA ASP A 211 -52.66 -31.61 -11.47
C ASP A 211 -51.63 -31.92 -12.59
N SER A 212 -51.04 -33.12 -12.45
CA SER A 212 -50.18 -33.86 -13.38
C SER A 212 -48.75 -33.35 -13.60
N SER A 213 -47.67 -34.13 -13.61
CA SER A 213 -47.44 -35.56 -13.41
C SER A 213 -45.93 -35.81 -13.58
N LEU A 214 -45.33 -36.54 -12.62
CA LEU A 214 -44.38 -37.65 -12.80
C LEU A 214 -43.14 -37.54 -13.73
N SER A 215 -42.04 -38.13 -13.22
CA SER A 215 -40.86 -38.71 -13.91
C SER A 215 -39.95 -37.69 -14.62
N TRP A 216 -38.65 -37.58 -14.33
CA TRP A 216 -37.60 -38.53 -13.93
C TRP A 216 -36.57 -37.86 -13.03
#